data_AF-A0A350EVF6-F1
#
_entry.id   AF-A0A350EVF6-F1
#
_cell.length_a   1.000
_cell.length_b   1.000
_cell.length_c   1.000
_cell.angle_alpha   90.00
_cell.angle_beta   90.00
_cell.angle_gamma   90.00
#
_symmetry.space_group_name_H-M   'P 1'
#
loop_
_entity.id
_entity.type
_entity.pdbx_description
1 polymer ?
#
loop_
_entity_poly.entity_id
_entity_poly.type
_entity_poly.pdbx_seq_one_letter_code
_entity_poly.pdbx_strand_id
1 'polypeptide(L)'
;MTRNGSILVGLLWCVAILAVVVVSVLHGAHLDLRTAKNQGDRLQAHYLALAGVEKAKALLFLDARQRRGDRQNHTGALYDSPAEFRDVSLGRGVFRVIKQGEGFGEIIYGIADEESRLNLNYASAEELGRIKDLRPEVAAAIIDYRDRDSNVTQGGAETDEYLAMQPPYLPRNAPLRTLREALMVRGLPRELFLGEDANQNGLLDPEENDGEDVPPADNADGRLDAGWSAWLTVDSSVRDVNAAGDSRINVQEADEQDLANIQGITAEIAKAIVQSRGQNRLESLADLLEVRATPPGNPGQGGPQPNAQPQPGPQSGPQGGPDRGQPAPGPAPVVAPPNAPPGRPGQPGPPGRRLQCPS
;
A
#
# COMPACT_ATOMS: atom_id res chain seq x y z
N MET A 1 -40.65 -68.77 42.52
CA MET A 1 -40.92 -68.05 41.25
C MET A 1 -39.98 -66.84 41.01
N THR A 2 -38.72 -66.87 41.47
CA THR A 2 -37.83 -65.68 41.44
C THR A 2 -36.69 -65.72 40.40
N ARG A 3 -36.52 -66.82 39.65
CA ARG A 3 -35.42 -66.96 38.67
C ARG A 3 -35.66 -66.23 37.34
N ASN A 4 -36.91 -66.04 36.91
CA ASN A 4 -37.22 -65.53 35.57
C ASN A 4 -37.14 -63.99 35.45
N GLY A 5 -37.21 -63.24 36.55
CA GLY A 5 -37.06 -61.77 36.53
C GLY A 5 -35.61 -61.29 36.38
N SER A 6 -34.63 -62.09 36.85
CA SER A 6 -33.21 -61.73 36.81
C SER A 6 -32.62 -61.71 35.39
N ILE A 7 -33.12 -62.59 34.51
CA ILE A 7 -32.66 -62.71 33.11
C ILE A 7 -33.09 -61.48 32.30
N LEU A 8 -34.29 -60.95 32.55
CA LEU A 8 -34.79 -59.76 31.87
C LEU A 8 -33.94 -58.52 32.21
N VAL A 9 -33.56 -58.37 33.48
CA VAL A 9 -32.70 -57.27 33.93
C VAL A 9 -31.32 -57.35 33.28
N GLY A 10 -30.72 -58.54 33.23
CA GLY A 10 -29.45 -58.76 32.56
C GLY A 10 -29.50 -58.44 31.06
N LEU A 11 -30.56 -58.89 30.38
CA LEU A 11 -30.77 -58.61 28.95
C LEU A 11 -30.98 -57.12 28.67
N LEU A 12 -31.75 -56.42 29.52
CA LEU A 12 -31.97 -54.98 29.39
C LEU A 12 -30.66 -54.20 29.58
N TRP A 13 -29.81 -54.60 30.53
CA TRP A 13 -28.47 -54.01 30.70
C TRP A 13 -27.56 -54.29 29.51
N CYS A 14 -27.57 -55.51 28.96
CA CYS A 14 -26.81 -55.83 27.76
C CYS A 14 -27.25 -54.96 26.56
N VAL A 15 -28.56 -54.80 26.35
CA VAL A 15 -29.10 -53.94 25.30
C VAL A 15 -28.76 -52.46 25.55
N ALA A 16 -28.86 -51.98 26.79
CA ALA A 16 -28.50 -50.62 27.14
C ALA A 16 -27.01 -50.32 26.87
N ILE A 17 -26.11 -51.22 27.27
CA ILE A 17 -24.68 -51.09 27.01
C ILE A 17 -24.40 -51.12 25.50
N LEU A 18 -25.03 -52.05 24.78
CA LEU A 18 -24.89 -52.16 23.33
C LEU A 18 -25.41 -50.89 22.61
N ALA A 19 -26.53 -50.33 23.07
CA ALA A 19 -27.05 -49.07 22.55
C ALA A 19 -26.07 -47.90 22.77
N VAL A 20 -25.47 -47.80 23.97
CA VAL A 20 -24.46 -46.77 24.27
C VAL A 20 -23.23 -46.90 23.37
N VAL A 21 -22.74 -48.13 23.16
CA VAL A 21 -21.61 -48.38 22.24
C VAL A 21 -21.95 -47.98 20.81
N VAL A 22 -23.12 -48.39 20.32
CA VAL A 22 -23.59 -48.04 18.96
C VAL A 22 -23.71 -46.53 18.78
N VAL A 23 -24.34 -45.82 19.74
CA VAL A 23 -24.49 -44.36 19.70
C VAL A 23 -23.11 -43.67 19.73
N SER A 24 -22.18 -44.15 20.55
CA SER A 24 -20.84 -43.58 20.64
C SER A 24 -20.07 -43.71 19.33
N VAL A 25 -20.14 -44.89 18.68
CA VAL A 25 -19.51 -45.13 17.37
C VAL A 25 -20.15 -44.29 16.28
N LEU A 26 -21.48 -44.21 16.22
CA LEU A 26 -22.19 -43.39 15.23
C LEU A 26 -21.87 -41.90 15.41
N HIS A 27 -21.80 -41.42 16.65
CA HIS A 27 -21.43 -40.05 16.95
C HIS A 27 -20.00 -39.75 16.48
N GLY A 28 -19.04 -40.64 16.76
CA GLY A 28 -17.67 -40.54 16.26
C GLY A 28 -17.60 -40.49 14.74
N ALA A 29 -18.26 -41.42 14.05
CA ALA A 29 -18.27 -41.47 12.59
C ALA A 29 -18.89 -40.21 11.95
N HIS A 30 -19.94 -39.63 12.57
CA HIS A 30 -20.51 -38.36 12.12
C HIS A 30 -19.55 -37.19 12.30
N LEU A 31 -18.83 -37.12 13.41
CA LEU A 31 -17.82 -36.09 13.65
C LEU A 31 -16.64 -36.22 12.69
N ASP A 32 -16.16 -37.44 12.44
CA ASP A 32 -15.07 -37.72 11.50
C ASP A 32 -15.45 -37.32 10.07
N LEU A 33 -16.67 -37.69 9.63
CA LEU A 33 -17.16 -37.31 8.31
C LEU A 33 -17.27 -35.79 8.14
N ARG A 34 -17.80 -35.09 9.15
CA ARG A 34 -17.89 -33.61 9.14
C ARG A 34 -16.51 -32.97 9.12
N THR A 35 -15.57 -33.51 9.89
CA THR A 35 -14.18 -33.03 9.94
C THR A 35 -13.49 -33.22 8.60
N ALA A 36 -13.59 -34.42 8.00
CA ALA A 36 -13.02 -34.73 6.71
C ALA A 36 -13.61 -33.84 5.60
N LYS A 37 -14.94 -33.62 5.62
CA LYS A 37 -15.59 -32.71 4.69
C LYS A 37 -15.09 -31.27 4.85
N ASN A 38 -15.08 -30.73 6.06
CA ASN A 38 -14.62 -29.36 6.33
C ASN A 38 -13.16 -29.15 5.92
N GLN A 39 -12.29 -30.16 6.11
CA GLN A 39 -10.91 -30.11 5.63
C GLN A 39 -10.84 -30.04 4.10
N GLY A 40 -11.63 -30.86 3.41
CA GLY A 40 -11.76 -30.81 1.95
C GLY A 40 -12.26 -29.46 1.44
N ASP A 41 -13.33 -28.94 2.05
CA ASP A 41 -13.92 -27.65 1.69
C ASP A 41 -12.94 -26.50 1.95
N ARG A 42 -12.20 -26.51 3.07
CA ARG A 42 -11.17 -25.50 3.37
C ARG A 42 -10.02 -25.52 2.37
N LEU A 43 -9.55 -26.70 1.98
CA LEU A 43 -8.49 -26.84 0.99
C LEU A 43 -8.98 -26.34 -0.39
N GLN A 44 -10.20 -26.69 -0.76
CA GLN A 44 -10.83 -26.22 -2.00
C GLN A 44 -10.97 -24.69 -1.99
N ALA A 45 -11.46 -24.10 -0.90
CA ALA A 45 -11.60 -22.65 -0.75
C ALA A 45 -10.24 -21.94 -0.86
N HIS A 46 -9.19 -22.48 -0.24
CA HIS A 46 -7.84 -21.93 -0.34
C HIS A 46 -7.33 -21.89 -1.79
N TYR A 47 -7.47 -22.99 -2.54
CA TYR A 47 -7.03 -23.03 -3.93
C TYR A 47 -7.92 -22.22 -4.88
N LEU A 48 -9.21 -22.06 -4.58
CA LEU A 48 -10.10 -21.15 -5.30
C LEU A 48 -9.67 -19.69 -5.09
N ALA A 49 -9.34 -19.31 -3.86
CA ALA A 49 -8.79 -17.97 -3.57
C ALA A 49 -7.46 -17.74 -4.29
N LEU A 50 -6.55 -18.73 -4.28
CA LEU A 50 -5.30 -18.65 -5.04
C LEU A 50 -5.53 -18.50 -6.54
N ALA A 51 -6.52 -19.20 -7.10
CA ALA A 51 -6.89 -19.04 -8.51
C ALA A 51 -7.37 -17.63 -8.85
N GLY A 52 -8.08 -16.97 -7.93
CA GLY A 52 -8.42 -15.55 -8.07
C GLY A 52 -7.19 -14.65 -8.19
N VAL A 53 -6.20 -14.85 -7.31
CA VAL A 53 -4.93 -14.12 -7.35
C VAL A 53 -4.17 -14.38 -8.65
N GLU A 54 -4.08 -15.64 -9.08
CA GLU A 54 -3.38 -15.99 -10.33
C GLU A 54 -4.11 -15.46 -11.57
N LYS A 55 -5.45 -15.44 -11.58
CA LYS A 55 -6.24 -14.81 -12.63
C LYS A 55 -5.96 -13.31 -12.69
N ALA A 56 -5.99 -12.61 -11.54
CA ALA A 56 -5.70 -11.18 -11.47
C ALA A 56 -4.29 -10.86 -11.99
N LYS A 57 -3.27 -11.63 -11.58
CA LYS A 57 -1.90 -11.51 -12.11
C LYS A 57 -1.83 -11.71 -13.62
N ALA A 58 -2.50 -12.73 -14.15
CA ALA A 58 -2.50 -13.02 -15.57
C ALA A 58 -3.13 -11.89 -16.39
N LEU A 59 -4.26 -11.34 -15.92
CA LEU A 59 -4.93 -10.20 -16.55
C LEU A 59 -4.06 -8.94 -16.50
N LEU A 60 -3.46 -8.62 -15.34
CA LEU A 60 -2.52 -7.50 -15.19
C LEU A 60 -1.30 -7.63 -16.12
N PHE A 61 -0.76 -8.84 -16.25
CA PHE A 61 0.36 -9.09 -17.15
C PHE A 61 -0.02 -8.89 -18.61
N LEU A 62 -1.20 -9.38 -19.02
CA LEU A 62 -1.71 -9.21 -20.38
C LEU A 62 -1.98 -7.73 -20.69
N ASP A 63 -2.66 -7.03 -19.79
CA ASP A 63 -2.95 -5.60 -19.88
C ASP A 63 -1.66 -4.77 -19.97
N ALA A 64 -0.68 -5.02 -19.10
CA ALA A 64 0.62 -4.33 -19.15
C ALA A 64 1.37 -4.57 -20.47
N ARG A 65 1.27 -5.78 -21.03
CA ARG A 65 1.89 -6.11 -22.32
C ARG A 65 1.20 -5.40 -23.49
N GLN A 66 -0.13 -5.35 -23.49
CA GLN A 66 -0.92 -4.66 -24.51
C GLN A 66 -0.64 -3.15 -24.45
N ARG A 67 -0.75 -2.54 -23.28
CA ARG A 67 -0.44 -1.12 -23.05
C ARG A 67 0.95 -0.72 -23.51
N ARG A 68 1.94 -1.58 -23.27
CA ARG A 68 3.30 -1.33 -23.76
C ARG A 68 3.40 -1.34 -25.28
N GLY A 69 2.71 -2.27 -25.94
CA GLY A 69 2.66 -2.35 -27.41
C GLY A 69 1.97 -1.13 -28.02
N ASP A 70 0.84 -0.74 -27.44
CA ASP A 70 -0.01 0.34 -27.94
C ASP A 70 0.39 1.72 -27.42
N ARG A 71 1.40 1.79 -26.54
CA ARG A 71 1.87 3.00 -25.83
C ARG A 71 0.74 3.72 -25.06
N GLN A 72 -0.16 2.95 -24.46
CA GLN A 72 -1.30 3.48 -23.72
C GLN A 72 -1.05 3.49 -22.21
N ASN A 73 -1.47 4.57 -21.56
CA ASN A 73 -1.42 4.67 -20.11
C ASN A 73 -2.40 3.69 -19.44
N HIS A 74 -2.17 3.43 -18.16
CA HIS A 74 -3.08 2.62 -17.35
C HIS A 74 -4.48 3.25 -17.29
N THR A 75 -5.52 2.46 -17.53
CA THR A 75 -6.91 2.93 -17.60
C THR A 75 -7.74 2.54 -16.38
N GLY A 76 -7.22 1.66 -15.52
CA GLY A 76 -8.00 1.11 -14.39
C GLY A 76 -9.09 0.12 -14.81
N ALA A 77 -9.06 -0.42 -16.04
CA ALA A 77 -10.10 -1.32 -16.57
C ALA A 77 -10.35 -2.59 -15.72
N LEU A 78 -9.40 -2.98 -14.88
CA LEU A 78 -9.51 -4.13 -13.96
C LEU A 78 -9.97 -3.75 -12.55
N TYR A 79 -10.12 -2.46 -12.24
CA TYR A 79 -10.51 -1.99 -10.91
C TYR A 79 -11.98 -2.29 -10.58
N ASP A 80 -12.83 -2.29 -11.59
CA ASP A 80 -14.19 -2.80 -11.55
C ASP A 80 -14.46 -3.57 -12.85
N SER A 81 -14.25 -4.88 -12.81
CA SER A 81 -14.48 -5.78 -13.94
C SER A 81 -15.27 -7.01 -13.51
N PRO A 82 -16.59 -6.88 -13.31
CA PRO A 82 -17.44 -8.01 -12.92
C PRO A 82 -17.39 -9.15 -13.93
N ALA A 83 -17.20 -8.85 -15.22
CA ALA A 83 -17.05 -9.87 -16.27
C ALA A 83 -15.85 -10.80 -16.00
N GLU A 84 -14.78 -10.28 -15.41
CA GLU A 84 -13.59 -11.05 -15.11
C GLU A 84 -13.56 -11.63 -13.70
N PHE A 85 -14.21 -10.97 -12.73
CA PHE A 85 -14.01 -11.27 -11.31
C PHE A 85 -15.25 -11.71 -10.54
N ARG A 86 -16.45 -11.65 -11.13
CA ARG A 86 -17.69 -12.13 -10.49
C ARG A 86 -17.93 -13.60 -10.80
N ASP A 87 -18.08 -14.40 -9.75
CA ASP A 87 -18.52 -15.81 -9.78
C ASP A 87 -17.79 -16.67 -10.82
N VAL A 88 -16.47 -16.57 -10.86
CA VAL A 88 -15.65 -17.31 -11.83
C VAL A 88 -15.60 -18.78 -11.43
N SER A 89 -16.10 -19.64 -12.32
CA SER A 89 -16.14 -21.08 -12.09
C SER A 89 -14.78 -21.73 -12.30
N LEU A 90 -14.35 -22.56 -11.34
CA LEU A 90 -13.16 -23.39 -11.45
C LEU A 90 -13.38 -24.74 -10.78
N GLY A 91 -13.35 -25.80 -11.59
CA GLY A 91 -13.61 -27.17 -11.13
C GLY A 91 -15.02 -27.30 -10.55
N ARG A 92 -15.12 -27.54 -9.23
CA ARG A 92 -16.39 -27.72 -8.51
C ARG A 92 -16.80 -26.50 -7.68
N GLY A 93 -16.08 -25.39 -7.77
CA GLY A 93 -16.39 -24.19 -7.01
C GLY A 93 -16.33 -22.93 -7.84
N VAL A 94 -16.57 -21.82 -7.17
CA VAL A 94 -16.52 -20.48 -7.72
C VAL A 94 -15.60 -19.63 -6.87
N PHE A 95 -14.89 -18.70 -7.49
CA PHE A 95 -14.16 -17.66 -6.77
C PHE A 95 -14.59 -16.28 -7.25
N ARG A 96 -14.35 -15.30 -6.39
CA ARG A 96 -14.58 -13.88 -6.65
C ARG A 96 -13.33 -13.11 -6.27
N VAL A 97 -13.01 -12.06 -7.01
CA VAL A 97 -12.01 -11.07 -6.60
C VAL A 97 -12.77 -9.79 -6.33
N ILE A 98 -12.66 -9.29 -5.11
CA ILE A 98 -13.50 -8.21 -4.60
C ILE A 98 -12.66 -7.15 -3.91
N LYS A 99 -13.19 -5.94 -3.87
CA LYS A 99 -12.76 -4.84 -3.01
C LYS A 99 -13.98 -4.08 -2.52
N GLN A 100 -13.81 -3.32 -1.45
CA GLN A 100 -14.84 -2.46 -0.92
C GLN A 100 -15.15 -1.30 -1.89
N GLY A 101 -16.44 -0.99 -2.06
CA GLY A 101 -16.95 0.20 -2.73
C GLY A 101 -17.29 1.33 -1.78
N GLU A 102 -17.72 2.47 -2.32
CA GLU A 102 -18.06 3.66 -1.53
C GLU A 102 -19.54 3.64 -1.08
N GLY A 103 -20.38 2.76 -1.63
CA GLY A 103 -21.79 2.60 -1.26
C GLY A 103 -22.07 1.72 -0.03
N PHE A 104 -23.33 1.65 0.39
CA PHE A 104 -23.81 0.79 1.50
C PHE A 104 -23.57 -0.69 1.21
N GLY A 105 -22.59 -1.29 1.89
CA GLY A 105 -22.17 -2.67 1.65
C GLY A 105 -21.78 -2.95 0.20
N GLU A 106 -21.34 -1.91 -0.54
CA GLU A 106 -21.04 -2.07 -1.96
C GLU A 106 -19.78 -2.89 -2.15
N ILE A 107 -19.90 -3.96 -2.95
CA ILE A 107 -18.79 -4.83 -3.31
C ILE A 107 -18.47 -4.59 -4.78
N ILE A 108 -17.24 -4.16 -5.04
CA ILE A 108 -16.71 -3.99 -6.39
C ILE A 108 -15.94 -5.25 -6.77
N TYR A 109 -16.15 -5.75 -7.98
CA TYR A 109 -15.51 -6.97 -8.46
C TYR A 109 -14.26 -6.62 -9.25
N GLY A 110 -13.12 -6.50 -8.58
CA GLY A 110 -11.89 -6.03 -9.21
C GLY A 110 -10.71 -5.97 -8.25
N ILE A 111 -9.61 -5.42 -8.77
CA ILE A 111 -8.36 -5.24 -8.03
C ILE A 111 -8.23 -3.80 -7.52
N ALA A 112 -7.49 -3.61 -6.43
CA ALA A 112 -7.11 -2.31 -5.91
C ALA A 112 -5.66 -1.98 -6.26
N ASP A 113 -5.36 -0.69 -6.33
CA ASP A 113 -4.00 -0.20 -6.55
C ASP A 113 -3.37 0.18 -5.21
N GLU A 114 -2.30 -0.48 -4.82
CA GLU A 114 -1.61 -0.17 -3.56
C GLU A 114 -0.90 1.20 -3.61
N GLU A 115 -0.54 1.71 -4.80
CA GLU A 115 0.01 3.06 -4.95
C GLU A 115 -1.04 4.17 -4.75
N SER A 116 -2.34 3.81 -4.71
CA SER A 116 -3.40 4.76 -4.36
C SER A 116 -3.54 4.97 -2.84
N ARG A 117 -2.78 4.22 -2.03
CA ARG A 117 -2.78 4.27 -0.58
C ARG A 117 -1.48 4.85 -0.05
N LEU A 118 -1.52 5.42 1.15
CA LEU A 118 -0.33 5.94 1.81
C LEU A 118 0.52 4.77 2.33
N ASN A 119 1.77 4.69 1.87
CA ASN A 119 2.67 3.62 2.28
C ASN A 119 3.32 3.91 3.65
N LEU A 120 2.95 3.13 4.67
CA LEU A 120 3.46 3.20 6.04
C LEU A 120 4.95 2.89 6.16
N ASN A 121 5.64 2.41 5.14
CA ASN A 121 7.09 2.24 5.17
C ASN A 121 7.85 3.49 4.73
N TYR A 122 7.19 4.41 4.03
CA TYR A 122 7.83 5.60 3.44
C TYR A 122 7.19 6.92 3.88
N ALA A 123 5.95 6.89 4.41
CA ALA A 123 5.21 8.08 4.83
C ALA A 123 5.99 8.91 5.86
N SER A 124 6.18 10.19 5.60
CA SER A 124 6.79 11.16 6.50
C SER A 124 5.88 11.47 7.71
N ALA A 125 6.46 12.09 8.74
CA ALA A 125 5.70 12.55 9.91
C ALA A 125 4.58 13.54 9.52
N GLU A 126 4.83 14.38 8.50
CA GLU A 126 3.84 15.32 8.00
C GLU A 126 2.67 14.59 7.33
N GLU A 127 2.95 13.62 6.46
CA GLU A 127 1.91 12.83 5.78
C GLU A 127 1.08 12.02 6.77
N LEU A 128 1.73 11.39 7.76
CA LEU A 128 1.02 10.70 8.85
C LEU A 128 0.16 11.67 9.66
N GLY A 129 0.66 12.88 9.93
CA GLY A 129 -0.08 13.94 10.62
C GLY A 129 -1.33 14.44 9.88
N ARG A 130 -1.50 14.11 8.59
CA ARG A 130 -2.73 14.41 7.82
C ARG A 130 -3.82 13.36 8.03
N ILE A 131 -3.51 12.22 8.65
CA ILE A 131 -4.51 11.20 9.00
C ILE A 131 -5.37 11.75 10.14
N LYS A 132 -6.67 11.86 9.89
CA LYS A 132 -7.65 12.37 10.87
C LYS A 132 -7.58 11.54 12.15
N ASP A 133 -7.56 12.22 13.30
CA ASP A 133 -7.52 11.65 14.65
C ASP A 133 -6.24 10.84 14.98
N LEU A 134 -5.22 10.86 14.11
CA LEU A 134 -3.91 10.30 14.44
C LEU A 134 -3.14 11.28 15.31
N ARG A 135 -2.76 10.84 16.52
CA ARG A 135 -1.98 11.67 17.44
C ARG A 135 -0.52 11.78 16.98
N PRO A 136 0.14 12.95 17.14
CA PRO A 136 1.53 13.14 16.75
C PRO A 136 2.49 12.12 17.38
N GLU A 137 2.24 11.70 18.62
CA GLU A 137 3.06 10.71 19.33
C GLU A 137 2.95 9.31 18.70
N VAL A 138 1.79 8.99 18.12
CA VAL A 138 1.59 7.73 17.40
C VAL A 138 2.28 7.79 16.04
N ALA A 139 2.22 8.93 15.34
CA ALA A 139 2.97 9.12 14.10
C ALA A 139 4.49 8.99 14.33
N ALA A 140 5.02 9.59 15.40
CA ALA A 140 6.42 9.42 15.80
C ALA A 140 6.74 7.95 16.14
N ALA A 141 5.88 7.26 16.89
CA ALA A 141 6.07 5.85 17.21
C ALA A 141 6.03 4.93 15.98
N ILE A 142 5.23 5.25 14.95
CA ILE A 142 5.24 4.52 13.67
C ILE A 142 6.60 4.64 12.98
N ILE A 143 7.21 5.83 13.02
CA ILE A 143 8.52 6.09 12.42
C ILE A 143 9.62 5.33 13.16
N ASP A 144 9.70 5.49 14.48
CA ASP A 144 10.71 4.79 15.30
C ASP A 144 10.55 3.26 15.19
N TYR A 145 9.32 2.74 15.13
CA TYR A 145 9.08 1.29 15.00
C TYR A 145 9.69 0.68 13.73
N ARG A 146 9.78 1.45 12.63
CA ARG A 146 10.19 0.96 11.30
C ARG A 146 11.58 1.43 10.86
N ASP A 147 12.11 2.49 11.46
CA ASP A 147 13.43 3.00 11.09
C ASP A 147 14.55 2.04 11.52
N ARG A 148 15.79 2.26 11.12
CA ARG A 148 16.86 1.28 11.39
C ARG A 148 17.63 1.54 12.67
N ASP A 149 17.46 2.70 13.25
CA ASP A 149 18.28 3.09 14.37
C ASP A 149 17.58 2.74 15.68
N SER A 150 17.89 3.43 16.76
CA SER A 150 17.26 3.20 18.07
C SER A 150 17.14 4.52 18.83
N ASN A 151 17.13 5.63 18.09
CA ASN A 151 17.02 6.96 18.64
C ASN A 151 15.54 7.28 18.78
N VAL A 152 15.11 7.52 20.01
CA VAL A 152 13.71 7.90 20.27
C VAL A 152 13.46 9.29 19.69
N THR A 153 12.55 9.37 18.70
CA THR A 153 12.04 10.65 18.20
C THR A 153 11.19 11.32 19.28
N GLN A 154 11.01 12.65 19.23
CA GLN A 154 10.15 13.36 20.17
C GLN A 154 8.73 12.75 20.17
N GLY A 155 8.32 12.18 21.30
CA GLY A 155 7.03 11.52 21.46
C GLY A 155 6.94 10.11 20.83
N GLY A 156 8.04 9.60 20.27
CA GLY A 156 8.15 8.27 19.68
C GLY A 156 8.35 7.15 20.72
N ALA A 157 8.85 6.01 20.28
CA ALA A 157 9.05 4.82 21.11
C ALA A 157 10.04 3.85 20.47
N GLU A 158 10.96 3.33 21.29
CA GLU A 158 12.01 2.41 20.88
C GLU A 158 12.07 1.19 21.78
N THR A 159 13.14 0.40 21.64
CA THR A 159 13.43 -0.82 22.40
C THR A 159 12.97 -0.80 23.87
N ASP A 160 13.37 0.22 24.65
CA ASP A 160 13.05 0.27 26.09
C ASP A 160 11.53 0.33 26.36
N GLU A 161 10.80 1.06 25.53
CA GLU A 161 9.35 1.23 25.65
C GLU A 161 8.61 -0.06 25.26
N TYR A 162 9.00 -0.70 24.15
CA TYR A 162 8.39 -1.94 23.69
C TYR A 162 8.71 -3.16 24.59
N LEU A 163 9.90 -3.18 25.21
CA LEU A 163 10.26 -4.18 26.22
C LEU A 163 9.49 -4.01 27.54
N ALA A 164 8.96 -2.82 27.81
CA ALA A 164 8.12 -2.57 28.97
C ALA A 164 6.64 -2.98 28.74
N MET A 165 6.23 -3.23 27.49
CA MET A 165 4.88 -3.67 27.17
C MET A 165 4.60 -5.13 27.55
N GLN A 166 3.33 -5.52 27.54
CA GLN A 166 2.88 -6.88 27.83
C GLN A 166 2.07 -7.46 26.66
N PRO A 167 2.53 -8.54 26.01
CA PRO A 167 3.85 -9.17 26.18
C PRO A 167 4.99 -8.23 25.73
N PRO A 168 6.22 -8.39 26.23
CA PRO A 168 7.36 -7.61 25.77
C PRO A 168 7.82 -8.07 24.39
N TYR A 169 8.16 -7.11 23.52
CA TYR A 169 8.73 -7.37 22.20
C TYR A 169 9.70 -6.25 21.83
N LEU A 170 10.40 -6.44 20.71
CA LEU A 170 11.26 -5.41 20.14
C LEU A 170 10.51 -4.68 19.02
N PRO A 171 10.77 -3.37 18.84
CA PRO A 171 10.37 -2.71 17.60
C PRO A 171 10.99 -3.43 16.41
N ARG A 172 10.39 -3.30 15.23
CA ARG A 172 10.86 -4.05 14.07
C ARG A 172 12.26 -3.59 13.62
N ASN A 173 12.52 -2.30 13.74
CA ASN A 173 13.68 -1.58 13.24
C ASN A 173 13.99 -1.88 11.76
N ALA A 174 12.91 -2.04 11.00
CA ALA A 174 12.88 -2.34 9.56
C ALA A 174 11.47 -2.08 9.01
N PRO A 175 11.30 -2.04 7.68
CA PRO A 175 9.99 -1.89 7.06
C PRO A 175 8.98 -2.93 7.57
N LEU A 176 7.77 -2.46 7.93
CA LEU A 176 6.62 -3.29 8.27
C LEU A 176 6.34 -4.30 7.16
N ARG A 177 6.01 -5.54 7.54
CA ARG A 177 5.77 -6.64 6.60
C ARG A 177 4.30 -6.83 6.23
N THR A 178 3.42 -6.48 7.17
CA THR A 178 1.98 -6.56 6.99
C THR A 178 1.36 -5.31 7.58
N LEU A 179 0.17 -4.97 7.09
CA LEU A 179 -0.55 -3.82 7.63
C LEU A 179 -0.92 -4.01 9.10
N ARG A 180 -1.32 -5.23 9.50
CA ARG A 180 -1.64 -5.56 10.91
C ARG A 180 -0.47 -5.42 11.86
N GLU A 181 0.76 -5.48 11.37
CA GLU A 181 1.91 -5.25 12.22
C GLU A 181 1.90 -3.84 12.83
N ALA A 182 1.26 -2.85 12.19
CA ALA A 182 1.12 -1.52 12.75
C ALA A 182 0.41 -1.54 14.12
N LEU A 183 -0.43 -2.54 14.42
CA LEU A 183 -1.07 -2.71 15.73
C LEU A 183 -0.07 -3.00 16.87
N MET A 184 1.17 -3.33 16.54
CA MET A 184 2.28 -3.45 17.49
C MET A 184 2.93 -2.08 17.78
N VAL A 185 2.53 -1.01 17.11
CA VAL A 185 3.05 0.34 17.36
C VAL A 185 2.40 0.90 18.62
N ARG A 186 3.22 1.53 19.47
CA ARG A 186 2.75 2.12 20.71
C ARG A 186 1.61 3.10 20.48
N GLY A 187 0.49 2.85 21.17
CA GLY A 187 -0.62 3.80 21.25
C GLY A 187 -1.43 3.95 19.96
N LEU A 188 -1.24 3.07 18.98
CA LEU A 188 -2.09 2.98 17.80
C LEU A 188 -3.46 2.38 18.21
N PRO A 189 -4.56 3.14 18.13
CA PRO A 189 -5.89 2.64 18.51
C PRO A 189 -6.37 1.60 17.49
N ARG A 190 -6.72 0.40 17.97
CA ARG A 190 -7.19 -0.70 17.11
C ARG A 190 -8.48 -0.32 16.39
N GLU A 191 -9.36 0.39 17.08
CA GLU A 191 -10.69 0.76 16.65
C GLU A 191 -10.64 1.77 15.50
N LEU A 192 -9.74 2.77 15.53
CA LEU A 192 -9.58 3.67 14.39
C LEU A 192 -8.74 3.06 13.27
N PHE A 193 -7.82 2.14 13.60
CA PHE A 193 -6.96 1.53 12.59
C PHE A 193 -7.71 0.51 11.74
N LEU A 194 -8.42 -0.43 12.36
CA LEU A 194 -9.19 -1.47 11.67
C LEU A 194 -10.64 -1.07 11.38
N GLY A 195 -11.18 -0.13 12.15
CA GLY A 195 -12.62 0.17 12.12
C GLY A 195 -13.45 -1.05 12.53
N GLU A 196 -14.56 -1.21 11.82
CA GLU A 196 -15.51 -2.31 11.88
C GLU A 196 -14.96 -3.58 11.20
N ASP A 197 -14.06 -3.46 10.20
CA ASP A 197 -13.43 -4.60 9.49
C ASP A 197 -12.32 -5.28 10.33
N ALA A 198 -12.71 -5.86 11.45
CA ALA A 198 -11.80 -6.46 12.42
C ALA A 198 -11.01 -7.63 11.82
N ASN A 199 -11.62 -8.35 10.86
CA ASN A 199 -11.04 -9.51 10.21
C ASN A 199 -10.28 -9.15 8.90
N GLN A 200 -10.42 -7.93 8.40
CA GLN A 200 -9.79 -7.39 7.18
C GLN A 200 -10.10 -8.21 5.93
N ASN A 201 -11.36 -8.66 5.81
CA ASN A 201 -11.83 -9.39 4.64
C ASN A 201 -12.52 -8.47 3.62
N GLY A 202 -12.76 -7.19 3.97
CA GLY A 202 -13.41 -6.19 3.13
C GLY A 202 -14.89 -6.47 2.83
N LEU A 203 -15.54 -7.30 3.63
CA LEU A 203 -16.96 -7.64 3.58
C LEU A 203 -17.61 -7.19 4.87
N LEU A 204 -18.79 -6.59 4.78
CA LEU A 204 -19.59 -6.30 5.97
C LEU A 204 -20.20 -7.59 6.49
N ASP A 205 -19.63 -8.13 7.56
CA ASP A 205 -20.16 -9.31 8.22
C ASP A 205 -21.32 -8.93 9.19
N PRO A 206 -22.26 -9.85 9.52
CA PRO A 206 -23.37 -9.54 10.42
C PRO A 206 -22.93 -9.03 11.80
N GLU A 207 -21.80 -9.53 12.29
CA GLU A 207 -21.16 -9.11 13.54
C GLU A 207 -20.41 -7.76 13.45
N GLU A 208 -20.34 -7.16 12.27
CA GLU A 208 -19.75 -5.83 12.03
C GLU A 208 -20.86 -4.82 11.70
N ASN A 209 -22.12 -5.17 11.96
CA ASN A 209 -23.31 -4.35 11.73
C ASN A 209 -24.41 -4.66 12.77
N ASP A 210 -24.01 -4.94 14.02
CA ASP A 210 -24.90 -5.28 15.14
C ASP A 210 -24.88 -4.26 16.31
N GLY A 211 -24.20 -3.13 16.12
CA GLY A 211 -24.13 -2.03 17.05
C GLY A 211 -23.13 -2.29 18.17
N GLU A 212 -23.62 -2.61 19.37
CA GLU A 212 -22.77 -2.90 20.53
C GLU A 212 -22.89 -4.36 21.00
N ASP A 213 -23.54 -5.22 20.21
CA ASP A 213 -23.83 -6.60 20.60
C ASP A 213 -22.56 -7.47 20.56
N VAL A 214 -21.76 -7.37 19.49
CA VAL A 214 -20.48 -8.08 19.34
C VAL A 214 -19.35 -7.10 19.02
N PRO A 215 -18.17 -7.19 19.68
CA PRO A 215 -17.02 -6.36 19.30
C PRO A 215 -16.49 -6.69 17.88
N PRO A 216 -16.07 -5.69 17.09
CA PRO A 216 -15.94 -4.27 17.43
C PRO A 216 -17.30 -3.55 17.46
N ALA A 217 -17.45 -2.57 18.36
CA ALA A 217 -18.66 -1.74 18.34
C ALA A 217 -18.76 -0.96 17.02
N ASP A 218 -19.93 -1.01 16.41
CA ASP A 218 -20.25 -0.44 15.11
C ASP A 218 -21.50 0.47 15.20
N ASN A 219 -21.83 1.12 14.10
CA ASN A 219 -22.96 2.07 14.04
C ASN A 219 -24.25 1.46 13.44
N ALA A 220 -24.22 0.19 13.04
CA ALA A 220 -25.25 -0.59 12.38
C ALA A 220 -25.91 0.11 11.16
N ASP A 221 -25.15 0.91 10.42
CA ASP A 221 -25.67 1.73 9.30
C ASP A 221 -25.68 1.02 7.93
N GLY A 222 -25.26 -0.26 7.90
CA GLY A 222 -25.17 -1.07 6.69
C GLY A 222 -23.96 -0.73 5.80
N ARG A 223 -22.98 0.00 6.32
CA ARG A 223 -21.70 0.31 5.69
C ARG A 223 -20.60 -0.32 6.54
N LEU A 224 -19.51 -0.70 5.89
CA LEU A 224 -18.30 -1.13 6.57
C LEU A 224 -17.36 0.06 6.71
N ASP A 225 -17.06 0.51 7.91
CA ASP A 225 -15.95 1.43 8.16
C ASP A 225 -14.67 0.60 8.37
N ALA A 226 -13.81 0.51 7.36
CA ALA A 226 -12.53 -0.23 7.46
C ALA A 226 -11.40 0.60 8.14
N GLY A 227 -11.74 1.74 8.74
CA GLY A 227 -10.83 2.60 9.46
C GLY A 227 -9.67 3.13 8.61
N TRP A 228 -8.55 3.43 9.26
CA TRP A 228 -7.34 3.89 8.57
C TRP A 228 -6.75 2.81 7.65
N SER A 229 -6.94 1.53 7.95
CA SER A 229 -6.35 0.42 7.19
C SER A 229 -6.80 0.38 5.73
N ALA A 230 -7.98 0.92 5.41
CA ALA A 230 -8.46 1.06 4.03
C ALA A 230 -7.59 1.98 3.16
N TRP A 231 -6.92 2.95 3.78
CA TRP A 231 -6.17 4.03 3.13
C TRP A 231 -4.65 3.85 3.20
N LEU A 232 -4.21 2.77 3.85
CA LEU A 232 -2.81 2.51 4.17
C LEU A 232 -2.33 1.25 3.47
N THR A 233 -1.05 1.23 3.14
CA THR A 233 -0.37 0.04 2.64
C THR A 233 1.01 -0.08 3.27
N VAL A 234 1.61 -1.26 3.18
CA VAL A 234 3.02 -1.48 3.53
C VAL A 234 3.84 -1.89 2.30
N ASP A 235 3.17 -2.16 1.18
CA ASP A 235 3.80 -2.62 -0.04
C ASP A 235 3.28 -1.80 -1.22
N SER A 236 4.14 -0.95 -1.73
CA SER A 236 3.87 -0.10 -2.87
C SER A 236 5.21 0.12 -3.57
N SER A 237 5.20 0.03 -4.90
CA SER A 237 6.35 0.43 -5.71
C SER A 237 5.90 1.03 -7.03
N VAL A 238 6.62 2.08 -7.46
CA VAL A 238 6.46 2.67 -8.79
C VAL A 238 7.78 2.59 -9.56
N ARG A 239 7.69 2.25 -10.84
CA ARG A 239 8.81 2.42 -11.77
C ARG A 239 8.69 3.78 -12.42
N ASP A 240 9.79 4.51 -12.47
CA ASP A 240 9.86 5.82 -13.12
C ASP A 240 9.95 5.71 -14.65
N VAL A 241 8.97 5.02 -15.24
CA VAL A 241 8.84 4.80 -16.68
C VAL A 241 7.45 5.17 -17.18
N ASN A 242 7.36 5.56 -18.44
CA ASN A 242 6.11 5.80 -19.14
C ASN A 242 5.44 4.48 -19.60
N ALA A 243 4.29 4.58 -20.27
CA ALA A 243 3.57 3.42 -20.80
C ALA A 243 4.39 2.54 -21.78
N ALA A 244 5.31 3.14 -22.54
CA ALA A 244 6.19 2.41 -23.47
C ALA A 244 7.35 1.68 -22.76
N GLY A 245 7.63 2.05 -21.51
CA GLY A 245 8.76 1.57 -20.72
C GLY A 245 10.02 2.45 -20.83
N ASP A 246 9.91 3.62 -21.45
CA ASP A 246 10.99 4.62 -21.50
C ASP A 246 10.96 5.45 -20.21
N SER A 247 12.11 6.03 -19.82
CA SER A 247 12.18 6.91 -18.65
C SER A 247 11.19 8.06 -18.73
N ARG A 248 10.58 8.43 -17.60
CA ARG A 248 9.71 9.61 -17.56
C ARG A 248 10.54 10.88 -17.74
N ILE A 249 9.88 11.91 -18.28
CA ILE A 249 10.48 13.23 -18.47
C ILE A 249 10.37 13.99 -17.15
N ASN A 250 11.51 14.42 -16.60
CA ASN A 250 11.54 15.24 -15.40
C ASN A 250 11.08 16.66 -15.73
N VAL A 251 9.87 17.03 -15.28
CA VAL A 251 9.27 18.34 -15.57
C VAL A 251 10.05 19.51 -14.96
N GLN A 252 10.92 19.27 -13.98
CA GLN A 252 11.77 20.31 -13.40
C GLN A 252 13.00 20.63 -14.26
N GLU A 253 13.48 19.66 -15.07
CA GLU A 253 14.77 19.74 -15.77
C GLU A 253 14.62 19.76 -17.31
N ALA A 254 13.62 19.08 -17.85
CA ALA A 254 13.43 18.87 -19.28
C ALA A 254 13.28 20.17 -20.08
N ASP A 255 13.84 20.28 -21.28
CA ASP A 255 13.72 21.50 -22.07
C ASP A 255 12.32 21.65 -22.72
N GLU A 256 12.08 22.79 -23.38
CA GLU A 256 10.79 23.06 -24.04
C GLU A 256 10.48 22.05 -25.16
N GLN A 257 11.49 21.52 -25.85
CA GLN A 257 11.32 20.57 -26.95
C GLN A 257 10.91 19.19 -26.40
N ASP A 258 11.60 18.72 -25.36
CA ASP A 258 11.28 17.48 -24.66
C ASP A 258 9.84 17.51 -24.10
N LEU A 259 9.44 18.63 -23.51
CA LEU A 259 8.06 18.80 -23.01
C LEU A 259 7.04 18.85 -24.15
N ALA A 260 7.33 19.53 -25.26
CA ALA A 260 6.44 19.60 -26.42
C ALA A 260 6.29 18.26 -27.17
N ASN A 261 7.22 17.32 -26.97
CA ASN A 261 7.09 15.95 -27.48
C ASN A 261 6.07 15.11 -26.70
N ILE A 262 5.63 15.57 -25.53
CA ILE A 262 4.60 14.89 -24.74
C ILE A 262 3.24 15.13 -25.38
N GLN A 263 2.52 14.06 -25.69
CA GLN A 263 1.18 14.14 -26.26
C GLN A 263 0.26 14.98 -25.35
N GLY A 264 -0.34 16.03 -25.92
CA GLY A 264 -1.23 16.95 -25.20
C GLY A 264 -0.55 18.21 -24.64
N ILE A 265 0.78 18.29 -24.65
CA ILE A 265 1.53 19.50 -24.29
C ILE A 265 1.89 20.25 -25.56
N THR A 266 1.25 21.41 -25.78
CA THR A 266 1.60 22.31 -26.88
C THR A 266 2.90 23.04 -26.58
N ALA A 267 3.56 23.60 -27.60
CA ALA A 267 4.75 24.43 -27.41
C ALA A 267 4.50 25.63 -26.46
N GLU A 268 3.27 26.15 -26.45
CA GLU A 268 2.86 27.25 -25.57
C GLU A 268 2.79 26.79 -24.10
N ILE A 269 2.23 25.60 -23.85
CA ILE A 269 2.19 24.99 -22.52
C ILE A 269 3.60 24.63 -22.05
N ALA A 270 4.42 24.02 -22.91
CA ALA A 270 5.82 23.70 -22.61
C ALA A 270 6.61 24.95 -22.18
N LYS A 271 6.47 26.04 -22.95
CA LYS A 271 7.08 27.33 -22.61
C LYS A 271 6.56 27.89 -21.28
N ALA A 272 5.25 27.81 -21.03
CA ALA A 272 4.67 28.26 -19.76
C ALA A 272 5.22 27.46 -18.57
N ILE A 273 5.39 26.14 -18.71
CA ILE A 273 6.00 25.29 -17.67
C ILE A 273 7.45 25.70 -17.41
N VAL A 274 8.27 25.85 -18.45
CA VAL A 274 9.68 26.24 -18.32
C VAL A 274 9.82 27.64 -17.71
N GLN A 275 8.95 28.57 -18.09
CA GLN A 275 8.93 29.91 -17.50
C GLN A 275 8.52 29.89 -16.03
N SER A 276 7.44 29.17 -15.71
CA SER A 276 6.91 29.05 -14.33
C SER A 276 7.96 28.45 -13.39
N ARG A 277 8.59 27.33 -13.82
CA ARG A 277 9.58 26.65 -12.98
C ARG A 277 10.89 27.42 -12.79
N GLY A 278 11.17 28.38 -13.68
CA GLY A 278 12.31 29.31 -13.54
C GLY A 278 12.07 30.39 -12.48
N GLN A 279 10.81 30.65 -12.12
CA GLN A 279 10.42 31.58 -11.06
C GLN A 279 10.19 30.85 -9.73
N ASN A 280 9.47 29.73 -9.76
CA ASN A 280 9.14 28.90 -8.61
C ASN A 280 9.51 27.45 -8.90
N ARG A 281 10.35 26.82 -8.07
CA ARG A 281 10.66 25.40 -8.20
C ARG A 281 9.36 24.58 -8.08
N LEU A 282 9.21 23.58 -8.95
CA LEU A 282 8.13 22.60 -8.86
C LEU A 282 8.57 21.52 -7.86
N GLU A 283 7.88 21.45 -6.73
CA GLU A 283 8.07 20.42 -5.69
C GLU A 283 7.17 19.21 -5.95
N SER A 284 6.01 19.44 -6.57
CA SER A 284 5.03 18.40 -6.87
C SER A 284 4.43 18.53 -8.26
N LEU A 285 3.81 17.45 -8.75
CA LEU A 285 3.00 17.52 -9.97
C LEU A 285 1.76 18.42 -9.80
N ALA A 286 1.28 18.64 -8.56
CA ALA A 286 0.14 19.51 -8.31
C ALA A 286 0.45 20.98 -8.64
N ASP A 287 1.72 21.39 -8.51
CA ASP A 287 2.18 22.74 -8.83
C ASP A 287 1.99 23.08 -10.33
N LEU A 288 1.86 22.05 -11.18
CA LEU A 288 1.53 22.24 -12.60
C LEU A 288 0.12 22.81 -12.81
N LEU A 289 -0.79 22.64 -11.85
CA LEU A 289 -2.13 23.25 -11.91
C LEU A 289 -2.08 24.78 -11.77
N GLU A 290 -1.01 25.32 -11.20
CA GLU A 290 -0.81 26.75 -11.03
C GLU A 290 -0.12 27.40 -12.23
N VAL A 291 0.43 26.59 -13.16
CA VAL A 291 1.10 27.09 -14.36
C VAL A 291 0.09 27.77 -15.28
N ARG A 292 0.26 29.08 -15.48
CA ARG A 292 -0.56 29.87 -16.39
C ARG A 292 0.24 30.24 -17.63
N ALA A 293 -0.39 30.10 -18.80
CA ALA A 293 0.17 30.61 -20.03
C ALA A 293 0.22 32.15 -19.96
N THR A 294 1.42 32.72 -20.01
CA THR A 294 1.61 34.16 -20.17
C THR A 294 1.16 34.54 -21.58
N PRO A 295 0.18 35.45 -21.76
CA PRO A 295 -0.20 35.90 -23.10
C PRO A 295 1.03 36.43 -23.85
N PRO A 296 1.13 36.25 -25.18
CA PRO A 296 2.22 36.84 -25.94
C PRO A 296 2.20 38.35 -25.71
N GLY A 297 3.16 38.84 -24.94
CA GLY A 297 3.34 40.25 -24.65
C GLY A 297 3.58 40.99 -25.95
N ASN A 298 2.66 41.91 -26.26
CA ASN A 298 2.82 42.87 -27.34
C ASN A 298 4.12 43.66 -27.07
N PRO A 299 5.14 43.67 -27.97
CA PRO A 299 6.34 44.46 -27.77
C PRO A 299 5.99 45.93 -28.01
N GLY A 300 5.47 46.60 -26.98
CA GLY A 300 5.09 48.00 -27.10
C GLY A 300 4.18 48.49 -26.01
N GLN A 301 4.75 48.76 -24.83
CA GLN A 301 4.41 49.95 -24.04
C GLN A 301 5.45 50.12 -22.94
N GLY A 302 6.32 51.12 -23.12
CA GLY A 302 7.23 51.58 -22.09
C GLY A 302 6.44 52.14 -20.91
N GLY A 303 6.61 51.55 -19.73
CA GLY A 303 6.25 52.17 -18.46
C GLY A 303 7.32 53.19 -18.04
N PRO A 304 6.96 54.23 -17.27
CA PRO A 304 7.77 55.44 -17.12
C PRO A 304 9.01 55.22 -16.26
N GLN A 305 10.15 55.78 -16.69
CA GLN A 305 11.36 55.89 -15.87
C GLN A 305 11.10 56.68 -14.58
N PRO A 306 11.55 56.21 -13.40
CA PRO A 306 11.59 57.05 -12.22
C PRO A 306 12.75 58.06 -12.35
N ASN A 307 12.35 59.30 -12.56
CA ASN A 307 12.98 60.56 -12.17
C ASN A 307 14.50 60.57 -11.89
N ALA A 308 15.24 61.19 -12.80
CA ALA A 308 16.60 61.65 -12.57
C ALA A 308 16.62 62.81 -11.54
N GLN A 309 17.51 62.73 -10.56
CA GLN A 309 17.94 63.90 -9.76
C GLN A 309 19.38 64.29 -10.15
N PRO A 310 19.73 65.60 -10.07
CA PRO A 310 20.90 66.14 -10.74
C PRO A 310 22.18 66.06 -9.91
N GLN A 311 23.30 65.94 -10.61
CA GLN A 311 24.67 66.05 -10.10
C GLN A 311 24.97 67.40 -9.42
N PRO A 312 25.97 67.42 -8.54
CA PRO A 312 26.97 68.50 -8.54
C PRO A 312 28.40 67.95 -8.72
N GLY A 313 29.21 68.66 -9.50
CA GLY A 313 30.65 68.39 -9.71
C GLY A 313 31.56 68.92 -8.59
N PRO A 314 32.87 69.09 -8.84
CA PRO A 314 33.88 68.08 -8.49
C PRO A 314 34.93 68.59 -7.48
N GLN A 315 35.51 67.71 -6.64
CA GLN A 315 36.77 67.99 -5.92
C GLN A 315 37.69 66.77 -5.82
N SER A 316 38.90 66.97 -6.36
CA SER A 316 40.24 66.43 -6.08
C SER A 316 40.46 65.29 -5.05
N GLY A 317 41.28 64.29 -5.45
CA GLY A 317 41.79 63.16 -4.63
C GLY A 317 42.85 63.51 -3.56
N PRO A 318 43.75 62.60 -3.09
CA PRO A 318 44.26 61.39 -3.76
C PRO A 318 44.45 60.08 -2.92
N GLN A 319 44.72 59.00 -3.67
CA GLN A 319 45.62 57.84 -3.40
C GLN A 319 45.38 56.83 -2.25
N GLY A 320 45.27 55.55 -2.64
CA GLY A 320 45.53 54.36 -1.81
C GLY A 320 45.18 53.06 -2.53
N GLY A 321 46.18 52.28 -2.95
CA GLY A 321 46.06 51.01 -3.69
C GLY A 321 45.68 49.78 -2.82
N PRO A 322 45.71 48.56 -3.39
CA PRO A 322 44.58 47.62 -3.33
C PRO A 322 44.80 46.44 -2.37
N ASP A 323 43.72 45.76 -1.98
CA ASP A 323 43.83 44.36 -1.56
C ASP A 323 42.67 43.50 -2.07
N ARG A 324 43.04 42.30 -2.52
CA ARG A 324 42.19 41.29 -3.15
C ARG A 324 41.73 40.30 -2.06
N GLY A 325 40.43 40.05 -1.98
CA GLY A 325 39.86 38.96 -1.18
C GLY A 325 38.71 38.30 -1.92
N GLN A 326 38.94 37.10 -2.46
CA GLN A 326 37.92 36.21 -3.02
C GLN A 326 37.00 35.67 -1.91
N PRO A 327 35.70 35.44 -2.16
CA PRO A 327 34.84 34.69 -1.25
C PRO A 327 35.01 33.16 -1.45
N ALA A 328 34.93 32.44 -0.32
CA ALA A 328 35.09 30.99 -0.20
C ALA A 328 34.01 30.18 -0.95
N PRO A 329 34.31 28.94 -1.42
CA PRO A 329 33.35 28.09 -2.10
C PRO A 329 32.44 27.35 -1.11
N GLY A 330 31.16 27.23 -1.46
CA GLY A 330 30.16 26.44 -0.75
C GLY A 330 30.39 24.92 -0.83
N PRO A 331 29.67 24.12 -0.02
CA PRO A 331 29.92 22.68 0.11
C PRO A 331 29.50 21.89 -1.14
N ALA A 332 30.32 20.91 -1.49
CA ALA A 332 30.12 20.00 -2.62
C ALA A 332 29.01 18.96 -2.36
N PRO A 333 28.28 18.50 -3.40
CA PRO A 333 27.24 17.49 -3.27
C PRO A 333 27.83 16.08 -3.03
N VAL A 334 27.08 15.30 -2.24
CA VAL A 334 27.37 13.91 -1.87
C VAL A 334 27.27 13.00 -3.10
N VAL A 335 28.35 12.26 -3.37
CA VAL A 335 28.47 11.30 -4.47
C VAL A 335 27.81 9.97 -4.05
N ALA A 336 26.82 9.51 -4.82
CA ALA A 336 26.26 8.18 -4.71
C ALA A 336 27.27 7.10 -5.19
N PRO A 337 27.32 5.91 -4.58
CA PRO A 337 28.24 4.85 -4.99
C PRO A 337 27.86 4.26 -6.36
N PRO A 338 28.85 3.83 -7.17
CA PRO A 338 28.59 3.32 -8.52
C PRO A 338 27.95 1.92 -8.51
N ASN A 339 26.97 1.75 -9.40
CA ASN A 339 26.28 0.50 -9.70
C ASN A 339 27.26 -0.62 -10.11
N ALA A 340 27.02 -1.83 -9.59
CA ALA A 340 27.71 -3.04 -9.98
C ALA A 340 27.44 -3.42 -11.45
N PRO A 341 28.42 -3.95 -12.20
CA PRO A 341 28.25 -4.30 -13.61
C PRO A 341 27.37 -5.54 -13.81
N PRO A 342 26.66 -5.64 -14.96
CA PRO A 342 25.76 -6.77 -15.24
C PRO A 342 26.55 -8.07 -15.48
N GLY A 343 26.12 -9.13 -14.80
CA GLY A 343 26.68 -10.48 -14.94
C GLY A 343 26.44 -11.07 -16.33
N ARG A 344 27.49 -11.70 -16.89
CA ARG A 344 27.45 -12.43 -18.17
C ARG A 344 26.55 -13.68 -18.08
N PRO A 345 25.87 -14.07 -19.17
CA PRO A 345 25.15 -15.35 -19.25
C PRO A 345 26.10 -16.48 -19.67
N GLY A 346 26.04 -17.62 -18.98
CA GLY A 346 26.57 -18.89 -19.51
C GLY A 346 26.94 -19.96 -18.48
N GLN A 347 26.07 -20.96 -18.34
CA GLN A 347 26.31 -22.41 -18.55
C GLN A 347 25.55 -23.32 -17.57
N PRO A 348 25.03 -24.47 -18.05
CA PRO A 348 24.19 -25.37 -17.25
C PRO A 348 25.03 -26.23 -16.30
N GLY A 349 24.62 -26.29 -15.03
CA GLY A 349 25.20 -27.17 -14.02
C GLY A 349 24.85 -28.66 -14.23
N PRO A 350 25.62 -29.59 -13.63
CA PRO A 350 25.46 -31.03 -13.82
C PRO A 350 24.20 -31.58 -13.12
N PRO A 351 23.66 -32.73 -13.57
CA PRO A 351 22.42 -33.29 -13.02
C PRO A 351 22.60 -33.79 -11.59
N GLY A 352 21.82 -33.23 -10.67
CA GLY A 352 21.73 -33.65 -9.27
C GLY A 352 21.10 -35.04 -9.10
N ARG A 353 21.67 -35.80 -8.17
CA ARG A 353 21.29 -37.16 -7.76
C ARG A 353 19.83 -37.25 -7.31
N ARG A 354 19.13 -38.29 -7.77
CA ARG A 354 17.85 -38.76 -7.23
C ARG A 354 18.03 -39.21 -5.78
N LEU A 355 17.24 -38.62 -4.87
CA LEU A 355 16.97 -39.19 -3.55
C LEU A 355 15.84 -40.21 -3.69
N GLN A 356 16.15 -41.46 -3.36
CA GLN A 356 15.18 -42.55 -3.18
C GLN A 356 14.52 -42.38 -1.80
N CYS A 357 13.19 -42.40 -1.76
CA CYS A 357 12.45 -42.65 -0.52
C CYS A 357 12.50 -44.16 -0.19
N PRO A 358 12.68 -44.55 1.08
CA PRO A 358 12.44 -45.92 1.51
C PRO A 358 10.93 -46.20 1.66
N SER A 359 10.61 -47.48 1.58
CA SER A 359 9.30 -48.11 1.36
C SER A 359 8.23 -47.84 2.41
#